data_AF-A0A453CMS7-F1
#
_entry.id   AF-A0A453CMS7-F1
#
_cell.length_a   1.000
_cell.length_b   1.000
_cell.length_c   1.000
_cell.angle_alpha   90.00
_cell.angle_beta   90.00
_cell.angle_gamma   90.00
#
_symmetry.space_group_name_H-M   'P 1'
#
loop_
_entity.id
_entity.type
_entity.pdbx_description
1 polymer ?
#
loop_
_entity_poly.entity_id
_entity_poly.type
_entity_poly.pdbx_seq_one_letter_code
_entity_poly.pdbx_strand_id
1 'polypeptide(L)'
;MDAWTAACGARGSSASLLVPAGKSFLVGPARFSGPCTSTRITVQVMGTITAPPPGAWSGQNYWMMFYQVQGLTVTGGSTGLLDG
;
A
#
# COMPACT_ATOMS: atom_id res chain seq x y z
N MET A 1 4.02 5.35 7.98
CA MET A 1 4.31 5.41 6.53
C MET A 1 5.70 4.88 6.19
N ASP A 2 6.53 4.59 7.18
CA ASP A 2 7.93 4.21 7.02
C ASP A 2 8.15 3.00 6.10
N ALA A 3 7.25 2.01 6.14
CA ALA A 3 7.29 0.85 5.24
C ALA A 3 7.21 1.25 3.75
N TRP A 4 6.33 2.21 3.41
CA TRP A 4 6.24 2.73 2.05
C TRP A 4 7.47 3.54 1.68
N THR A 5 7.92 4.44 2.56
CA THR A 5 9.11 5.27 2.32
C THR A 5 10.34 4.39 2.07
N ALA A 6 10.50 3.32 2.85
CA ALA A 6 11.58 2.36 2.68
C ALA A 6 11.48 1.60 1.34
N ALA A 7 10.30 1.08 1.00
CA ALA A 7 10.11 0.36 -0.26
C ALA A 7 10.29 1.26 -1.49
N CYS A 8 9.73 2.47 -1.47
CA CYS A 8 9.79 3.42 -2.57
C CYS A 8 11.20 4.02 -2.73
N GLY A 9 11.95 4.18 -1.64
CA GLY A 9 13.34 4.64 -1.64
C GLY A 9 14.38 3.53 -1.85
N ALA A 10 13.96 2.26 -1.93
CA ALA A 10 14.87 1.15 -2.12
C ALA A 10 15.60 1.25 -3.47
N ARG A 11 16.92 0.99 -3.44
CA ARG A 11 17.75 0.99 -4.65
C ARG A 11 17.68 -0.39 -5.30
N GLY A 12 17.54 -0.41 -6.62
CA GLY A 12 17.46 -1.65 -7.41
C GLY A 12 16.35 -1.59 -8.44
N SER A 13 16.25 -2.63 -9.28
CA SER A 13 15.24 -2.72 -10.34
C SER A 13 13.83 -3.02 -9.81
N SER A 14 13.70 -3.54 -8.59
CA SER A 14 12.42 -3.78 -7.95
C SER A 14 12.48 -3.68 -6.43
N ALA A 15 11.36 -3.31 -5.80
CA ALA A 15 11.17 -3.36 -4.35
C ALA A 15 9.78 -3.88 -4.00
N SER A 16 9.62 -4.42 -2.78
CA SER A 16 8.34 -4.96 -2.32
C SER A 16 7.94 -4.46 -0.93
N LEU A 17 6.62 -4.31 -0.74
CA LEU A 17 5.97 -4.07 0.53
C LEU A 17 5.03 -5.24 0.80
N LEU A 18 5.23 -5.94 1.91
CA LEU A 18 4.44 -7.11 2.29
C LEU A 18 3.49 -6.77 3.44
N VAL A 19 2.21 -7.06 3.27
CA VAL A 19 1.23 -7.20 4.35
C VAL A 19 1.18 -8.68 4.72
N PRO A 20 1.73 -9.10 5.87
CA PRO A 20 1.88 -10.52 6.18
C PRO A 20 0.53 -11.24 6.34
N ALA A 21 0.49 -12.51 5.95
CA ALA A 21 -0.66 -13.37 6.20
C ALA A 21 -0.98 -13.47 7.69
N GLY A 22 -2.27 -13.55 8.02
CA GLY A 22 -2.74 -13.65 9.41
C GLY A 22 -2.58 -12.36 10.23
N LYS A 23 -2.23 -11.24 9.59
CA LYS A 23 -2.16 -9.91 10.21
C LYS A 23 -3.22 -8.98 9.61
N SER A 24 -3.76 -8.13 10.46
CA SER A 24 -4.73 -7.10 10.10
C SER A 24 -4.22 -5.73 10.50
N PHE A 25 -4.35 -4.76 9.61
CA PHE A 25 -3.90 -3.39 9.83
C PHE A 25 -5.04 -2.41 9.54
N LEU A 26 -5.38 -1.57 10.52
CA LEU A 26 -6.23 -0.40 10.29
C LEU A 26 -5.35 0.69 9.66
N VAL A 27 -5.63 1.04 8.41
CA VAL A 27 -4.87 2.06 7.69
C VAL A 27 -5.77 3.27 7.46
N GLY A 28 -5.43 4.39 8.09
CA GLY A 28 -6.10 5.66 7.87
C GLY A 28 -5.82 6.24 6.47
N PRO A 29 -6.29 7.46 6.18
CA PRO A 29 -6.09 8.10 4.89
C PRO A 29 -4.61 8.12 4.48
N ALA A 30 -4.30 7.33 3.45
CA ALA A 30 -2.95 7.01 3.05
C ALA A 30 -2.76 7.30 1.56
N ARG A 31 -1.79 8.18 1.27
CA ARG A 31 -1.33 8.43 -0.09
C ARG A 31 0.10 7.92 -0.25
N PHE A 32 0.24 6.79 -0.94
CA PHE A 32 1.49 6.16 -1.31
C PHE A 32 2.03 6.82 -2.59
N SER A 33 2.84 7.87 -2.41
CA SER A 33 3.35 8.69 -3.52
C SER A 33 4.69 8.20 -4.04
N GLY A 34 4.84 8.20 -5.36
CA GLY A 34 6.12 8.21 -6.07
C GLY A 34 6.59 9.63 -6.43
N PRO A 35 7.56 9.78 -7.36
CA PRO A 35 8.26 8.69 -8.05
C PRO A 35 9.13 7.87 -7.09
N CYS A 36 9.16 6.55 -7.29
CA CYS A 36 10.02 5.65 -6.53
C CYS A 36 11.36 5.46 -7.22
N THR A 37 12.38 5.10 -6.44
CA THR A 37 13.73 4.86 -6.94
C THR A 37 13.77 3.58 -7.79
N SER A 38 13.07 2.53 -7.36
CA SER A 38 12.85 1.33 -8.18
C SER A 38 11.77 1.55 -9.22
N THR A 39 11.99 1.02 -10.42
CA THR A 39 11.04 1.08 -11.55
C THR A 39 9.91 0.06 -11.48
N ARG A 40 9.99 -0.89 -10.52
CA ARG A 40 8.97 -1.89 -10.23
C ARG A 40 8.71 -1.94 -8.73
N ILE A 41 7.50 -1.62 -8.30
CA ILE A 41 7.11 -1.68 -6.89
C ILE A 41 5.99 -2.71 -6.77
N THR A 42 6.17 -3.71 -5.90
CA THR A 42 5.15 -4.72 -5.64
C THR A 42 4.60 -4.55 -4.22
N VAL A 43 3.31 -4.26 -4.11
CA VAL A 43 2.58 -4.34 -2.84
C VAL A 43 1.90 -5.71 -2.77
N GLN A 44 2.39 -6.57 -1.90
CA GLN A 44 1.89 -7.91 -1.69
C GLN A 44 1.03 -7.97 -0.43
N VAL A 45 -0.28 -8.01 -0.59
CA VAL A 45 -1.27 -8.02 0.48
C VAL A 45 -1.67 -9.47 0.79
N MET A 46 -1.01 -10.16 1.71
CA MET A 46 -1.41 -11.52 2.11
C MET A 46 -2.29 -11.57 3.35
N GLY A 47 -2.34 -10.47 4.11
CA GLY A 47 -3.24 -10.26 5.25
C GLY A 47 -4.39 -9.30 4.91
N THR A 48 -4.89 -8.60 5.93
CA THR A 48 -6.01 -7.67 5.81
C THR A 48 -5.57 -6.23 6.02
N ILE A 49 -5.96 -5.34 5.12
CA ILE A 49 -5.94 -3.89 5.35
C ILE A 49 -7.38 -3.43 5.46
N THR A 50 -7.73 -2.77 6.56
CA THR A 50 -9.08 -2.25 6.80
C THR A 50 -9.07 -0.72 6.83
N ALA A 51 -10.04 -0.10 6.16
CA ALA A 51 -10.29 1.32 6.20
C ALA A 51 -10.94 1.73 7.54
N PRO A 52 -10.65 2.93 8.06
CA PRO A 52 -11.51 3.51 9.07
C PRO A 52 -12.86 3.88 8.43
N PRO A 53 -13.90 4.20 9.22
CA PRO A 53 -15.17 4.69 8.69
C PRO A 53 -14.99 5.90 7.76
N PRO A 54 -15.82 6.09 6.73
CA PRO A 54 -15.68 7.18 5.75
C PRO A 54 -15.57 8.59 6.38
N GLY A 55 -16.20 8.82 7.54
CA GLY A 55 -16.06 10.10 8.27
C GLY A 55 -14.64 10.40 8.76
N ALA A 56 -13.78 9.39 8.89
CA ALA A 56 -12.37 9.54 9.25
C ALA A 56 -11.48 9.79 8.03
N TRP A 57 -12.03 9.85 6.80
CA TRP A 57 -11.24 10.01 5.58
C TRP A 57 -10.77 11.44 5.34
N SER A 58 -10.92 12.33 6.32
CA SER A 58 -10.47 13.73 6.25
C SER A 58 -11.04 14.48 5.04
N GLY A 59 -12.30 14.21 4.71
CA GLY A 59 -12.99 14.80 3.56
C GLY A 59 -12.55 14.27 2.19
N GLN A 60 -11.65 13.28 2.15
CA GLN A 60 -11.23 12.63 0.92
C GLN A 60 -12.26 11.58 0.48
N ASN A 61 -12.37 11.36 -0.83
CA ASN A 61 -13.15 10.27 -1.43
C ASN A 61 -12.35 8.96 -1.53
N TYR A 62 -11.18 8.89 -0.88
CA TYR A 62 -10.32 7.72 -0.80
C TYR A 62 -9.75 7.60 0.61
N TRP A 63 -9.55 6.37 1.05
CA TRP A 63 -8.75 6.07 2.25
C TRP A 63 -7.35 5.57 1.88
N MET A 64 -7.17 5.01 0.68
CA MET A 64 -5.90 4.52 0.19
C MET A 64 -5.72 4.85 -1.29
N MET A 65 -4.60 5.49 -1.63
CA MET A 65 -4.26 5.87 -3.00
C MET A 65 -2.79 5.62 -3.28
N PHE A 66 -2.50 5.04 -4.44
CA PHE A 66 -1.16 5.06 -5.03
C PHE A 66 -1.08 6.17 -6.07
N TYR A 67 -0.13 7.08 -5.93
CA TYR A 67 -0.04 8.27 -6.78
C TYR A 67 1.33 8.37 -7.46
N GLN A 68 1.33 8.48 -8.79
CA GLN A 68 2.57 8.62 -9.60
C GLN A 68 3.62 7.52 -9.33
N VAL A 69 3.17 6.29 -9.10
CA VAL A 69 4.05 5.14 -8.91
C VAL A 69 4.20 4.40 -10.24
N GLN A 70 5.38 4.48 -10.85
CA GLN A 70 5.69 3.75 -12.08
C GLN A 70 5.88 2.26 -11.78
N GLY A 71 5.29 1.39 -12.63
CA GLY A 71 5.46 -0.06 -12.51
C GLY A 71 4.90 -0.67 -11.23
N LEU A 72 3.87 -0.05 -10.64
CA LEU A 72 3.17 -0.57 -9.47
C LEU A 72 2.44 -1.88 -9.81
N THR A 73 2.65 -2.89 -8.98
CA THR A 73 1.84 -4.13 -8.92
C THR A 73 1.24 -4.25 -7.53
N VAL A 74 -0.07 -4.46 -7.45
CA VAL A 74 -0.75 -4.83 -6.21
C VAL A 74 -1.28 -6.26 -6.37
N THR A 75 -0.90 -7.15 -5.47
CA THR A 75 -1.23 -8.59 -5.52
C THR A 75 -1.48 -9.12 -4.11
N GLY A 76 -2.16 -10.24 -3.95
CA GLY A 76 -2.48 -10.76 -2.61
C GLY A 76 -2.79 -12.25 -2.48
N GLY A 77 -2.64 -13.03 -3.56
CA GLY A 77 -3.03 -14.44 -3.56
C GLY A 77 -4.52 -14.62 -3.22
N SER A 78 -4.87 -15.70 -2.52
CA SER A 78 -6.24 -16.02 -2.10
C SER A 78 -6.63 -15.53 -0.71
N THR A 79 -5.69 -15.02 0.08
CA THR A 79 -5.92 -14.61 1.48
C THR A 79 -5.88 -13.11 1.70
N GLY A 80 -5.39 -12.35 0.72
CA GLY A 80 -5.34 -10.90 0.78
C GLY A 80 -6.72 -10.25 0.76
N LEU A 81 -6.97 -9.34 1.71
CA LEU A 81 -8.20 -8.56 1.77
C LEU A 81 -7.90 -7.06 1.93
N LEU A 82 -8.54 -6.26 1.07
CA LEU A 82 -8.67 -4.81 1.24
C LEU A 82 -10.13 -4.54 1.61
N ASP A 83 -10.37 -4.23 2.87
CA ASP A 83 -11.69 -3.98 3.44
C ASP A 83 -11.90 -2.46 3.55
N GLY A 84 -12.83 -1.92 2.76
CA GLY A 84 -12.98 -0.50 2.46
C GLY A 84 -14.16 0.17 3.13
#